data_AF-A0A9P8GJ43-F1
#
_entry.id   AF-A0A9P8GJ43-F1
#
_cell.length_a   1.000
_cell.length_b   1.000
_cell.length_c   1.000
_cell.angle_alpha   90.00
_cell.angle_beta   90.00
_cell.angle_gamma   90.00
#
_symmetry.space_group_name_H-M   'P 1'
#
loop_
_entity.id
_entity.type
_entity.pdbx_description
1 polymer ?
#
loop_
_entity_poly.entity_id
_entity_poly.type
_entity_poly.pdbx_seq_one_letter_code
_entity_poly.pdbx_strand_id
1 'polypeptide(L)'
;MARSAKDATRFTATTPYASAKPQGQFTPAPVHMGHAAPSGETPQQKIARLRAAAARARTGKESNFDAVVRVGRKWADRAHRVTAYSLIGLTVVCGVTASFAIGDMLMHNRKKRNEWLADQQAKHKVKIDEARVAFNQGIADEDQVLLLNQERTKLEAAELQKKQPGLISRVFSSAPKEEPQGGNLGAAARAAASEAASEVKETAAAAKEKVKDLGIVKAVEDKVEEHKWQKPKTVGSEVVIGGPLDREAAASVLAVQEKSKSWTNWLLRRS
;
A
#
# COMPACT_ATOMS: atom_id res chain seq x y z
N MET A 1 32.80 20.05 65.75
CA MET A 1 32.87 21.47 65.36
C MET A 1 31.91 21.68 64.20
N ALA A 2 30.90 22.54 64.38
CA ALA A 2 29.87 22.80 63.38
C ALA A 2 30.46 23.57 62.19
N ARG A 3 30.21 23.09 60.96
CA ARG A 3 30.64 23.79 59.74
C ARG A 3 29.77 25.03 59.55
N SER A 4 30.39 26.20 59.57
CA SER A 4 29.71 27.50 59.45
C SER A 4 29.17 27.70 58.03
N ALA A 5 27.91 28.13 57.91
CA ALA A 5 27.19 28.33 56.65
C ALA A 5 27.84 29.36 55.69
N LYS A 6 28.86 30.10 56.15
CA LYS A 6 29.62 31.04 55.31
C LYS A 6 30.57 30.35 54.33
N ASP A 7 30.80 29.03 54.45
CA ASP A 7 31.67 28.26 53.56
C ASP A 7 30.95 27.71 52.32
N ALA A 8 29.61 27.80 52.25
CA ALA A 8 28.80 27.15 51.23
C ALA A 8 28.56 27.97 49.94
N THR A 9 28.99 29.24 49.88
CA THR A 9 28.73 30.14 48.73
C THR A 9 29.99 30.69 48.07
N ARG A 10 31.16 30.09 48.32
CA ARG A 10 32.33 30.37 47.50
C ARG A 10 32.35 29.41 46.33
N PHE A 11 32.00 29.95 45.16
CA PHE A 11 32.13 29.34 43.84
C PHE A 11 33.43 28.53 43.72
N THR A 12 33.34 27.23 43.95
CA THR A 12 34.39 26.29 43.62
C THR A 12 34.32 26.10 42.11
N ALA A 13 35.24 26.74 41.39
CA ALA A 13 35.37 26.52 39.96
C ALA A 13 35.52 25.02 39.71
N THR A 14 34.52 24.40 39.07
CA THR A 14 34.50 22.97 38.72
C THR A 14 35.37 22.64 37.51
N THR A 15 36.30 23.54 37.15
CA THR A 15 37.29 23.32 36.11
C THR A 15 38.58 22.80 36.74
N PRO A 16 39.10 21.63 36.30
CA PRO A 16 40.34 21.10 36.85
C PRO A 16 41.50 22.05 36.50
N TYR A 17 42.06 22.71 37.51
CA TYR A 17 43.20 23.61 37.34
C TYR A 17 44.50 22.80 37.30
N ALA A 18 45.37 23.09 36.32
CA ALA A 18 46.58 22.32 36.04
C ALA A 18 47.62 22.30 37.20
N SER A 19 47.49 23.18 38.20
CA SER A 19 48.41 23.27 39.34
C SER A 19 47.86 22.72 40.66
N ALA A 20 46.71 22.05 40.67
CA ALA A 20 46.17 21.47 41.90
C ALA A 20 46.98 20.22 42.31
N LYS A 21 47.59 20.25 43.50
CA LYS A 21 48.24 19.07 44.09
C LYS A 21 47.18 18.01 44.42
N PRO A 22 47.32 16.76 43.95
CA PRO A 22 46.33 15.73 44.22
C PRO A 22 46.32 15.41 45.72
N GLN A 23 45.22 15.73 46.40
CA GLN A 23 44.94 15.23 47.74
C GLN A 23 44.12 13.94 47.61
N GLY A 24 44.71 12.85 48.07
CA GLY A 24 44.11 11.51 48.06
C GLY A 24 45.00 10.53 47.32
N GLN A 25 45.28 9.38 47.95
CA GLN A 25 45.95 8.21 47.36
C GLN A 25 45.24 7.75 46.07
N PHE A 26 45.50 8.43 44.97
CA PHE A 26 45.46 7.83 43.65
C PHE A 26 46.92 7.66 43.27
N THR A 27 47.47 6.48 43.55
CA THR A 27 48.69 6.06 42.86
C THR A 27 48.36 6.12 41.37
N PRO A 28 48.99 7.00 40.57
CA PRO A 28 48.86 6.86 39.14
C PRO A 28 49.45 5.48 38.84
N ALA A 29 48.60 4.53 38.45
CA ALA A 29 49.07 3.28 37.88
C ALA A 29 50.15 3.65 36.86
N PRO A 30 51.36 3.09 36.95
CA PRO A 30 52.45 3.48 36.07
C PRO A 30 51.92 3.34 34.66
N VAL A 31 51.92 4.46 33.93
CA VAL A 31 51.63 4.45 32.51
C VAL A 31 52.69 3.55 31.91
N HIS A 32 52.35 2.29 31.66
CA HIS A 32 53.21 1.37 30.94
C HIS A 32 53.34 1.98 29.55
N MET A 33 54.35 2.83 29.38
CA MET A 33 54.84 3.31 28.10
C MET A 33 55.31 2.06 27.36
N GLY A 34 54.37 1.42 26.67
CA GLY A 34 54.63 0.24 25.89
C GLY A 34 55.72 0.55 24.87
N HIS A 35 56.85 -0.14 25.03
CA HIS A 35 58.01 -0.21 24.14
C HIS A 35 58.70 1.14 23.86
N ALA A 36 60.02 1.15 24.02
CA ALA A 36 60.86 2.33 23.79
C ALA A 36 60.53 2.98 22.44
N ALA A 37 60.40 4.31 22.42
CA ALA A 37 60.11 5.06 21.21
C ALA A 37 61.21 4.79 20.15
N PRO A 38 60.85 4.49 18.89
CA PRO A 38 61.84 4.30 17.85
C PRO A 38 62.66 5.59 17.66
N SER A 39 63.98 5.49 17.66
CA SER A 39 64.89 6.63 17.49
C SER A 39 64.83 7.14 16.04
N GLY A 40 64.58 8.44 15.86
CA GLY A 40 64.59 9.10 14.55
C GLY A 40 63.23 9.47 13.94
N GLU A 41 62.10 9.39 14.68
CA GLU A 41 60.78 9.81 14.17
C GLU A 41 60.67 11.35 14.00
N THR A 42 60.01 11.80 12.93
CA THR A 42 59.69 13.24 12.78
C THR A 42 58.62 13.67 13.81
N PRO A 43 58.58 14.95 14.22
CA PRO A 43 57.59 15.42 15.20
C PRO A 43 56.15 15.16 14.78
N GLN A 44 55.85 15.24 13.47
CA GLN A 44 54.52 14.96 12.93
C GLN A 44 54.17 13.47 13.03
N GLN A 45 55.13 12.59 12.74
CA GLN A 45 54.95 11.14 12.83
C GLN A 45 54.73 10.68 14.28
N LYS A 46 55.38 11.33 15.24
CA LYS A 46 55.13 11.12 16.68
C LYS A 46 53.70 11.45 17.08
N ILE A 47 53.17 12.59 16.63
CA ILE A 47 51.79 12.99 16.95
C ILE A 47 50.79 12.01 16.31
N ALA A 48 51.02 11.60 15.06
CA ALA A 48 50.18 10.61 14.39
C ALA A 48 50.17 9.28 15.14
N ARG A 49 51.34 8.80 15.58
CA ARG A 49 51.47 7.59 16.40
C ARG A 49 50.77 7.71 17.74
N LEU A 50 50.98 8.79 18.47
CA LEU A 50 50.34 9.03 19.77
C LEU A 50 48.82 9.15 19.62
N ARG A 51 48.33 9.80 18.55
CA ARG A 51 46.90 9.88 18.24
C ARG A 51 46.32 8.51 17.91
N ALA A 52 47.05 7.69 17.14
CA ALA A 52 46.66 6.32 16.84
C ALA A 52 46.67 5.42 18.09
N ALA A 53 47.68 5.56 18.96
CA ALA A 53 47.76 4.84 20.23
C ALA A 53 46.65 5.27 21.20
N ALA A 54 46.35 6.57 21.28
CA ALA A 54 45.23 7.09 22.06
C ALA A 54 43.87 6.63 21.49
N ALA A 55 43.72 6.58 20.16
CA ALA A 55 42.52 6.05 19.52
C ALA A 55 42.33 4.55 19.82
N ARG A 56 43.42 3.77 19.79
CA ARG A 56 43.43 2.34 20.18
C ARG A 56 43.18 2.11 21.67
N ALA A 57 43.66 3.01 22.53
CA ALA A 57 43.38 2.95 23.96
C ALA A 57 41.91 3.28 24.26
N ARG A 58 41.30 4.20 23.48
CA ARG A 58 39.88 4.55 23.59
C ARG A 58 38.95 3.43 23.15
N THR A 59 39.35 2.59 22.20
CA THR A 59 38.56 1.43 21.78
C THR A 59 38.63 0.26 22.77
N GLY A 60 39.51 0.31 23.79
CA GLY A 60 39.66 -0.78 24.76
C GLY A 60 40.14 -2.10 24.12
N LYS A 61 40.45 -3.10 24.95
CA LYS A 61 40.68 -4.47 24.46
C LYS A 61 39.32 -5.12 24.26
N GLU A 62 38.69 -4.87 23.12
CA GLU A 62 37.43 -5.52 22.75
C GLU A 62 37.68 -7.04 22.64
N SER A 63 36.82 -7.85 23.27
CA SER A 63 36.82 -9.30 23.02
C SER A 63 36.36 -9.55 21.59
N ASN A 64 36.96 -10.52 20.89
CA ASN A 64 36.56 -10.88 19.53
C ASN A 64 35.05 -11.15 19.41
N PHE A 65 34.43 -11.66 20.49
CA PHE A 65 32.98 -11.85 20.57
C PHE A 65 32.21 -10.52 20.53
N ASP A 66 32.66 -9.50 21.27
CA ASP A 66 32.03 -8.17 21.28
C ASP A 66 32.16 -7.46 19.93
N ALA A 67 33.29 -7.65 19.25
CA ALA A 67 33.48 -7.16 17.88
C ALA A 67 32.46 -7.78 16.89
N VAL A 68 32.23 -9.09 16.98
CA VAL A 68 31.24 -9.80 16.15
C VAL A 68 29.82 -9.34 16.47
N VAL A 69 29.46 -9.19 17.75
CA VAL A 69 28.13 -8.70 18.17
C VAL A 69 27.87 -7.28 17.64
N ARG A 70 28.88 -6.40 17.68
CA ARG A 70 28.76 -5.04 17.14
C ARG A 70 28.53 -5.03 15.63
N VAL A 71 29.22 -5.88 14.87
CA VAL A 71 29.02 -6.01 13.42
C VAL A 71 27.66 -6.64 13.14
N GLY A 72 27.26 -7.65 13.90
CA GLY A 72 25.97 -8.33 13.80
C GLY A 72 24.80 -7.37 13.98
N ARG A 73 24.86 -6.47 14.98
CA ARG A 73 23.81 -5.45 15.19
C ARG A 73 23.66 -4.52 14.00
N LYS A 74 24.79 -4.02 13.46
CA LYS A 74 24.77 -3.15 12.26
C LYS A 74 24.17 -3.87 11.05
N TRP A 75 24.47 -5.16 10.88
CA TRP A 75 23.90 -5.97 9.79
C TRP A 75 22.42 -6.28 10.00
N ALA A 76 21.99 -6.56 11.22
CA ALA A 76 20.57 -6.76 11.55
C ALA A 76 19.75 -5.50 11.24
N ASP A 77 20.24 -4.33 11.65
CA ASP A 77 19.60 -3.04 11.34
C ASP A 77 19.56 -2.76 9.83
N ARG A 78 20.64 -3.12 9.11
CA ARG A 78 20.71 -3.00 7.65
C ARG A 78 19.70 -3.91 6.97
N ALA A 79 19.62 -5.18 7.40
CA ALA A 79 18.70 -6.18 6.87
C ALA A 79 17.24 -5.75 7.10
N HIS A 80 16.91 -5.30 8.32
CA HIS A 80 15.57 -4.79 8.63
C HIS A 80 15.19 -3.62 7.71
N ARG A 81 16.10 -2.65 7.51
CA ARG A 81 15.85 -1.52 6.60
C ARG A 81 15.66 -1.96 5.15
N VAL A 82 16.49 -2.88 4.66
CA VAL A 82 16.36 -3.43 3.30
C VAL A 82 15.02 -4.13 3.12
N THR A 83 14.61 -4.97 4.08
CA THR A 83 13.31 -5.64 4.03
C THR A 83 12.16 -4.64 4.07
N ALA A 84 12.23 -3.62 4.95
CA ALA A 84 11.20 -2.59 5.03
C ALA A 84 11.05 -1.81 3.72
N TYR A 85 12.17 -1.35 3.13
CA TYR A 85 12.14 -0.66 1.84
C TYR A 85 11.72 -1.58 0.69
N SER A 86 12.08 -2.87 0.74
CA SER A 86 11.60 -3.86 -0.23
C SER A 86 10.09 -4.04 -0.15
N LEU A 87 9.52 -4.10 1.06
CA LEU A 87 8.07 -4.24 1.25
C LEU A 87 7.34 -3.00 0.70
N ILE A 88 7.84 -1.81 1.01
CA ILE A 88 7.29 -0.54 0.51
C ILE A 88 7.41 -0.47 -1.03
N GLY A 89 8.55 -0.87 -1.59
CA GLY A 89 8.71 -0.92 -3.04
C GLY A 89 7.72 -1.90 -3.70
N LEU A 90 7.54 -3.07 -3.11
CA LEU A 90 6.63 -4.10 -3.61
C LEU A 90 5.16 -3.65 -3.53
N THR A 91 4.74 -2.95 -2.48
CA THR A 91 3.38 -2.42 -2.39
C THR A 91 3.11 -1.35 -3.44
N VAL A 92 4.09 -0.48 -3.74
CA VAL A 92 3.96 0.52 -4.81
C VAL A 92 3.83 -0.16 -6.18
N VAL A 93 4.70 -1.12 -6.50
CA VAL A 93 4.64 -1.86 -7.78
C VAL A 93 3.31 -2.60 -7.91
N CYS A 94 2.84 -3.24 -6.84
CA CYS A 94 1.55 -3.91 -6.80
C CYS A 94 0.39 -2.93 -7.03
N GLY A 95 0.41 -1.77 -6.35
CA GLY A 95 -0.61 -0.74 -6.50
C GLY A 95 -0.69 -0.15 -7.92
N VAL A 96 0.46 0.11 -8.54
CA VAL A 96 0.52 0.57 -9.94
C VAL A 96 -0.02 -0.50 -10.88
N THR A 97 0.43 -1.75 -10.73
CA THR A 97 0.00 -2.86 -11.58
C THR A 97 -1.51 -3.11 -11.47
N ALA A 98 -2.06 -3.09 -10.24
CA ALA A 98 -3.49 -3.25 -10.01
C ALA A 98 -4.30 -2.12 -10.64
N SER A 99 -3.81 -0.88 -10.55
CA SER A 99 -4.47 0.29 -11.16
C SER A 99 -4.51 0.19 -12.68
N PHE A 100 -3.43 -0.29 -13.31
CA PHE A 100 -3.39 -0.60 -14.75
C PHE A 100 -4.38 -1.72 -15.11
N ALA A 101 -4.42 -2.80 -14.34
CA ALA A 101 -5.32 -3.92 -14.60
C ALA A 101 -6.81 -3.51 -14.50
N ILE A 102 -7.18 -2.76 -13.46
CA ILE A 102 -8.53 -2.23 -13.28
C ILE A 102 -8.87 -1.28 -14.44
N GLY A 103 -7.95 -0.38 -14.78
CA GLY A 103 -8.14 0.56 -15.88
C GLY A 103 -8.37 -0.13 -17.23
N ASP A 104 -7.58 -1.17 -17.52
CA ASP A 104 -7.69 -1.94 -18.76
C ASP A 104 -9.03 -2.69 -18.84
N MET A 105 -9.42 -3.37 -17.75
CA MET A 105 -10.71 -4.08 -17.68
C MET A 105 -11.89 -3.13 -17.85
N LEU A 106 -11.84 -1.93 -17.25
CA LEU A 106 -12.88 -0.90 -17.41
C LEU A 106 -12.97 -0.42 -18.85
N MET A 107 -11.84 -0.13 -19.50
CA MET A 107 -11.83 0.33 -20.89
C MET A 107 -12.36 -0.73 -21.84
N HIS A 108 -11.98 -2.00 -21.64
CA HIS A 108 -12.48 -3.12 -22.42
C HIS A 108 -14.00 -3.30 -22.25
N ASN A 109 -14.49 -3.28 -21.00
CA ASN A 109 -15.91 -3.43 -20.69
C ASN A 109 -16.73 -2.26 -21.25
N ARG A 110 -16.20 -1.03 -21.21
CA ARG A 110 -16.85 0.13 -21.82
C ARG A 110 -17.00 -0.05 -23.33
N LYS A 111 -15.97 -0.53 -24.03
CA LYS A 111 -16.04 -0.77 -25.47
C LYS A 111 -17.10 -1.83 -25.81
N LYS A 112 -17.04 -3.00 -25.17
CA LYS A 112 -18.04 -4.06 -25.37
C LYS A 112 -19.46 -3.61 -25.05
N ARG A 113 -19.65 -2.85 -23.97
CA ARG A 113 -20.97 -2.31 -23.61
C ARG A 113 -21.47 -1.33 -24.68
N ASN A 114 -20.58 -0.50 -25.23
CA ASN A 114 -20.95 0.44 -26.29
C ASN A 114 -21.32 -0.29 -27.59
N GLU A 115 -20.58 -1.32 -27.97
CA GLU A 115 -20.89 -2.16 -29.14
C GLU A 115 -22.24 -2.86 -28.95
N TRP A 116 -22.48 -3.44 -27.78
CA TRP A 116 -23.76 -4.06 -27.45
C TRP A 116 -24.91 -3.05 -27.48
N LEU A 117 -24.71 -1.84 -26.91
CA LEU A 117 -25.71 -0.77 -26.95
C LEU A 117 -26.00 -0.32 -28.39
N ALA A 118 -24.98 -0.22 -29.23
CA ALA A 118 -25.14 0.14 -30.64
C ALA A 118 -25.96 -0.92 -31.39
N ASP A 119 -25.69 -2.20 -31.17
CA ASP A 119 -26.46 -3.31 -31.75
C ASP A 119 -27.92 -3.33 -31.26
N GLN A 120 -28.15 -3.12 -29.95
CA GLN A 120 -29.51 -3.00 -29.40
C GLN A 120 -30.27 -1.80 -29.99
N GLN A 121 -29.60 -0.66 -30.15
CA GLN A 121 -30.19 0.51 -30.79
C GLN A 121 -30.49 0.26 -32.27
N ALA A 122 -29.64 -0.44 -33.00
CA ALA A 122 -29.89 -0.80 -34.39
C ALA A 122 -31.11 -1.72 -34.51
N LYS A 123 -31.19 -2.77 -33.70
CA LYS A 123 -32.36 -3.67 -33.64
C LYS A 123 -33.64 -2.92 -33.25
N HIS A 124 -33.55 -2.02 -32.28
CA HIS A 124 -34.68 -1.20 -31.86
C HIS A 124 -35.15 -0.26 -32.98
N LYS A 125 -34.23 0.36 -33.73
CA LYS A 125 -34.58 1.22 -34.88
C LYS A 125 -35.32 0.44 -35.95
N VAL A 126 -34.85 -0.77 -36.29
CA VAL A 126 -35.53 -1.64 -37.26
C VAL A 126 -36.97 -1.93 -36.82
N LYS A 127 -37.19 -2.26 -35.55
CA LYS A 127 -38.55 -2.50 -35.01
C LYS A 127 -39.45 -1.27 -35.07
N ILE A 128 -38.90 -0.09 -34.82
CA ILE A 128 -39.63 1.19 -34.92
C ILE A 128 -40.01 1.46 -36.37
N ASP A 129 -39.09 1.27 -37.31
CA ASP A 129 -39.34 1.50 -38.73
C ASP A 129 -40.39 0.52 -39.28
N GLU A 130 -40.32 -0.75 -38.86
CA GLU A 130 -41.35 -1.75 -39.16
C GLU A 130 -42.71 -1.36 -38.60
N ALA A 131 -42.78 -0.94 -37.33
CA ALA A 131 -44.01 -0.46 -36.71
C ALA A 131 -44.58 0.76 -37.44
N ARG A 132 -43.74 1.70 -37.90
CA ARG A 132 -44.17 2.87 -38.69
C ARG A 132 -44.76 2.44 -40.02
N VAL A 133 -44.12 1.50 -40.72
CA VAL A 133 -44.63 0.98 -42.00
C VAL A 133 -45.98 0.29 -41.81
N ALA A 134 -46.11 -0.59 -40.82
CA ALA A 134 -47.37 -1.27 -40.53
C ALA A 134 -48.48 -0.30 -40.10
N PHE A 135 -48.13 0.74 -39.32
CA PHE A 135 -49.07 1.77 -38.88
C PHE A 135 -49.60 2.58 -40.07
N ASN A 136 -48.73 2.98 -40.99
CA ASN A 136 -49.12 3.70 -42.21
C ASN A 136 -49.98 2.84 -43.14
N GLN A 137 -49.80 1.52 -43.13
CA GLN A 137 -50.60 0.56 -43.88
C GLN A 137 -51.94 0.23 -43.19
N GLY A 138 -52.16 0.70 -41.96
CA GLY A 138 -53.39 0.45 -41.19
C GLY A 138 -53.52 -0.96 -40.62
N ILE A 139 -52.44 -1.76 -40.65
CA ILE A 139 -52.40 -3.15 -40.17
C ILE A 139 -51.49 -3.31 -38.94
N ALA A 140 -51.14 -2.21 -38.27
CA ALA A 140 -50.27 -2.26 -37.09
C ALA A 140 -50.91 -3.06 -35.96
N ASP A 141 -50.07 -3.88 -35.34
CA ASP A 141 -50.41 -4.60 -34.12
C ASP A 141 -50.45 -3.66 -32.90
N GLU A 142 -51.17 -4.05 -31.85
CA GLU A 142 -51.32 -3.22 -30.63
C GLU A 142 -49.95 -2.93 -29.98
N ASP A 143 -49.05 -3.91 -29.97
CA ASP A 143 -47.69 -3.78 -29.47
C ASP A 143 -46.86 -2.76 -30.28
N GLN A 144 -47.06 -2.71 -31.61
CA GLN A 144 -46.38 -1.77 -32.50
C GLN A 144 -46.88 -0.34 -32.28
N VAL A 145 -48.18 -0.17 -32.07
CA VAL A 145 -48.77 1.14 -31.72
C VAL A 145 -48.26 1.63 -30.37
N LEU A 146 -48.22 0.75 -29.36
CA LEU A 146 -47.69 1.08 -28.04
C LEU A 146 -46.21 1.49 -28.09
N LEU A 147 -45.40 0.76 -28.87
CA LEU A 147 -43.99 1.06 -29.08
C LEU A 147 -43.78 2.47 -29.64
N LEU A 148 -44.60 2.89 -30.62
CA LEU A 148 -44.56 4.23 -31.20
C LEU A 148 -44.97 5.32 -30.20
N ASN A 149 -45.98 5.08 -29.37
CA ASN A 149 -46.40 6.01 -28.33
C ASN A 149 -45.33 6.17 -27.24
N GLN A 150 -44.66 5.07 -26.87
CA GLN A 150 -43.52 5.10 -25.96
C GLN A 150 -42.33 5.87 -26.56
N GLU A 151 -42.10 5.80 -27.87
CA GLU A 151 -41.06 6.59 -28.53
C GLU A 151 -41.38 8.10 -28.46
N ARG A 152 -42.62 8.49 -28.81
CA ARG A 152 -43.06 9.89 -28.75
C ARG A 152 -42.93 10.49 -27.36
N THR A 153 -43.43 9.78 -26.35
CA THR A 153 -43.34 10.23 -24.94
C THR A 153 -41.89 10.35 -24.47
N LYS A 154 -41.00 9.43 -24.86
CA LYS A 154 -39.56 9.50 -24.55
C LYS A 154 -38.89 10.72 -25.22
N LEU A 155 -39.25 11.03 -26.46
CA LEU A 155 -38.72 12.20 -27.18
C LEU A 155 -39.17 13.51 -26.54
N GLU A 156 -40.46 13.63 -26.22
CA GLU A 156 -41.02 14.80 -25.52
C GLU A 156 -40.35 14.99 -24.15
N ALA A 157 -40.18 13.92 -23.38
CA ALA A 157 -39.48 13.97 -22.10
C ALA A 157 -38.01 14.39 -22.27
N ALA A 158 -37.32 13.91 -23.31
CA ALA A 158 -35.93 14.29 -23.59
C ALA A 158 -35.82 15.77 -24.01
N GLU A 159 -36.77 16.31 -24.76
CA GLU A 159 -36.84 17.73 -25.10
C GLU A 159 -37.07 18.59 -23.86
N LEU A 160 -37.98 18.18 -22.97
CA LEU A 160 -38.21 18.85 -21.70
C LEU A 160 -36.95 18.83 -20.82
N GLN A 161 -36.23 17.70 -20.79
CA GLN A 161 -34.95 17.61 -20.06
C GLN A 161 -33.86 18.50 -20.65
N LYS A 162 -33.77 18.63 -21.98
CA LYS A 162 -32.83 19.57 -22.64
C LYS A 162 -33.16 21.03 -22.35
N LYS A 163 -34.45 21.36 -22.22
CA LYS A 163 -34.92 22.72 -21.86
C LYS A 163 -34.68 23.04 -20.39
N GLN A 164 -34.55 22.04 -19.52
CA GLN A 164 -34.25 22.23 -18.12
C GLN A 164 -32.74 22.42 -17.88
N PRO A 165 -32.32 23.38 -17.03
CA PRO A 165 -30.92 23.50 -16.64
C PRO A 165 -30.48 22.23 -15.90
N GLY A 166 -29.29 21.72 -16.24
CA GLY A 166 -28.74 20.46 -15.71
C GLY A 166 -28.71 20.44 -14.18
N LEU A 167 -28.91 19.27 -13.58
CA LEU A 167 -28.96 19.11 -12.12
C LEU A 167 -27.70 19.67 -11.43
N ILE A 168 -26.54 19.57 -12.08
CA ILE A 168 -25.27 20.14 -11.61
C ILE A 168 -25.31 21.68 -11.63
N SER A 169 -25.83 22.31 -12.68
CA SER A 169 -25.93 23.77 -12.69
C SER A 169 -26.91 24.27 -11.64
N ARG A 170 -27.98 23.52 -11.34
CA ARG A 170 -28.90 23.82 -10.23
C ARG A 170 -28.23 23.76 -8.86
N VAL A 171 -27.40 22.74 -8.61
CA VAL A 171 -26.67 22.55 -7.34
C VAL A 171 -25.53 23.55 -7.18
N PHE A 172 -24.81 23.89 -8.25
CA PHE A 172 -23.75 24.90 -8.20
C PHE A 172 -24.28 26.34 -8.23
N SER A 173 -25.46 26.60 -8.82
CA SER A 173 -26.12 27.91 -8.75
C SER A 173 -26.74 28.21 -7.39
N SER A 174 -27.00 27.18 -6.57
CA SER A 174 -27.50 27.32 -5.20
C SER A 174 -26.39 27.48 -4.16
N ALA A 175 -25.12 27.56 -4.55
CA ALA A 175 -24.05 27.90 -3.63
C ALA A 175 -24.15 29.39 -3.25
N PRO A 176 -24.33 29.74 -1.96
CA PRO A 176 -24.43 31.13 -1.53
C PRO A 176 -23.11 31.85 -1.84
N LYS A 177 -23.23 33.02 -2.48
CA LYS A 177 -22.13 33.91 -2.83
C LYS A 177 -21.65 34.57 -1.54
N GLU A 178 -20.55 34.07 -0.97
CA GLU A 178 -20.03 34.53 0.33
C GLU A 178 -19.56 35.99 0.30
N GLU A 179 -19.95 36.74 1.33
CA GLU A 179 -19.38 38.02 1.73
C GLU A 179 -17.92 37.87 2.23
N PRO A 180 -17.06 38.89 2.07
CA PRO A 180 -15.66 38.82 2.44
C PRO A 180 -15.46 39.13 3.92
N GLN A 181 -15.49 38.13 4.80
CA GLN A 181 -15.00 38.27 6.17
C GLN A 181 -14.07 37.12 6.58
N GLY A 182 -12.79 37.35 6.31
CA GLY A 182 -11.69 37.10 7.24
C GLY A 182 -11.69 35.79 8.03
N GLY A 183 -10.98 34.80 7.48
CA GLY A 183 -10.04 34.02 8.29
C GLY A 183 -10.60 32.87 9.12
N ASN A 184 -11.28 31.91 8.50
CA ASN A 184 -11.47 30.55 9.09
C ASN A 184 -11.37 29.39 8.07
N LEU A 185 -11.16 29.68 6.78
CA LEU A 185 -11.14 28.64 5.73
C LEU A 185 -10.02 27.61 5.89
N GLY A 186 -8.87 27.99 6.46
CA GLY A 186 -7.78 27.03 6.74
C GLY A 186 -8.06 26.10 7.93
N ALA A 187 -8.88 26.53 8.88
CA ALA A 187 -9.29 25.73 10.04
C ALA A 187 -10.47 24.83 9.70
N ALA A 188 -11.44 25.33 8.93
CA ALA A 188 -12.55 24.55 8.40
C ALA A 188 -12.07 23.49 7.40
N ALA A 189 -11.11 23.80 6.52
CA ALA A 189 -10.53 22.81 5.61
C ALA A 189 -9.71 21.73 6.33
N ARG A 190 -9.03 22.07 7.44
CA ARG A 190 -8.34 21.09 8.28
C ARG A 190 -9.29 20.26 9.14
N ALA A 191 -10.37 20.87 9.64
CA ALA A 191 -11.43 20.17 10.34
C ALA A 191 -12.17 19.23 9.38
N ALA A 192 -12.57 19.68 8.20
CA ALA A 192 -13.20 18.85 7.17
C ALA A 192 -12.25 17.75 6.63
N ALA A 193 -10.95 18.00 6.51
CA ALA A 193 -9.98 16.96 6.14
C ALA A 193 -9.76 15.94 7.26
N SER A 194 -9.79 16.38 8.53
CA SER A 194 -9.75 15.51 9.71
C SER A 194 -11.02 14.69 9.85
N GLU A 195 -12.17 15.29 9.57
CA GLU A 195 -13.50 14.71 9.67
C GLU A 195 -13.75 13.73 8.51
N ALA A 196 -13.32 14.06 7.29
CA ALA A 196 -13.27 13.12 6.17
C ALA A 196 -12.28 11.96 6.42
N ALA A 197 -11.16 12.20 7.13
CA ALA A 197 -10.23 11.13 7.48
C ALA A 197 -10.79 10.22 8.59
N SER A 198 -11.56 10.74 9.54
CA SER A 198 -12.28 9.93 10.52
C SER A 198 -13.47 9.19 9.90
N GLU A 199 -14.24 9.83 9.02
CA GLU A 199 -15.34 9.19 8.30
C GLU A 199 -14.84 8.11 7.34
N VAL A 200 -13.71 8.28 6.65
CA VAL A 200 -13.12 7.22 5.81
C VAL A 200 -12.64 6.04 6.67
N LYS A 201 -12.15 6.29 7.88
CA LYS A 201 -11.72 5.24 8.80
C LYS A 201 -12.90 4.50 9.45
N GLU A 202 -13.97 5.23 9.76
CA GLU A 202 -15.20 4.72 10.35
C GLU A 202 -16.08 4.01 9.30
N THR A 203 -16.15 4.53 8.06
CA THR A 203 -16.79 3.84 6.92
C THR A 203 -15.97 2.64 6.45
N ALA A 204 -14.64 2.65 6.55
CA ALA A 204 -13.83 1.45 6.29
C ALA A 204 -13.96 0.40 7.40
N ALA A 205 -14.16 0.81 8.65
CA ALA A 205 -14.47 -0.10 9.76
C ALA A 205 -15.90 -0.66 9.66
N ALA A 206 -16.89 0.20 9.38
CA ALA A 206 -18.28 -0.18 9.17
C ALA A 206 -18.50 -0.96 7.87
N ALA A 207 -17.71 -0.72 6.81
CA ALA A 207 -17.70 -1.56 5.61
C ALA A 207 -17.08 -2.93 5.88
N LYS A 208 -16.02 -3.02 6.71
CA LYS A 208 -15.48 -4.31 7.16
C LYS A 208 -16.44 -5.09 8.05
N GLU A 209 -17.26 -4.40 8.84
CA GLU A 209 -18.30 -5.01 9.67
C GLU A 209 -19.52 -5.44 8.83
N LYS A 210 -20.02 -4.57 7.94
CA LYS A 210 -21.10 -4.89 7.00
C LYS A 210 -20.72 -5.99 5.99
N VAL A 211 -19.45 -6.10 5.59
CA VAL A 211 -18.96 -7.20 4.74
C VAL A 211 -18.87 -8.53 5.52
N LYS A 212 -18.74 -8.49 6.85
CA LYS A 212 -18.87 -9.70 7.69
C LYS A 212 -20.33 -10.12 7.89
N ASP A 213 -21.26 -9.16 7.96
CA ASP A 213 -22.68 -9.43 8.14
C ASP A 213 -23.43 -9.75 6.84
N LEU A 214 -22.94 -9.28 5.69
CA LEU A 214 -23.40 -9.73 4.38
C LEU A 214 -22.87 -11.16 4.17
N GLY A 215 -23.75 -12.14 4.32
CA GLY A 215 -23.48 -13.59 4.32
C GLY A 215 -22.74 -14.18 3.10
N ILE A 216 -22.18 -13.36 2.23
CA ILE A 216 -21.25 -13.73 1.16
C ILE A 216 -19.93 -14.25 1.75
N VAL A 217 -19.36 -13.62 2.78
CA VAL A 217 -18.12 -14.10 3.40
C VAL A 217 -18.36 -15.43 4.12
N LYS A 218 -19.49 -15.55 4.84
CA LYS A 218 -19.90 -16.80 5.48
C LYS A 218 -20.20 -17.90 4.46
N ALA A 219 -20.90 -17.59 3.36
CA ALA A 219 -21.14 -18.55 2.27
C ALA A 219 -19.86 -18.96 1.53
N VAL A 220 -18.86 -18.08 1.44
CA VAL A 220 -17.53 -18.41 0.88
C VAL A 220 -16.74 -19.25 1.85
N GLU A 221 -16.76 -18.94 3.15
CA GLU A 221 -16.13 -19.74 4.20
C GLU A 221 -16.76 -21.14 4.26
N ASP A 222 -18.09 -21.24 4.25
CA ASP A 222 -18.85 -22.51 4.23
C ASP A 222 -18.53 -23.33 2.96
N LYS A 223 -18.43 -22.70 1.78
CA LYS A 223 -17.99 -23.38 0.53
C LYS A 223 -16.54 -23.84 0.58
N VAL A 224 -15.67 -23.04 1.19
CA VAL A 224 -14.25 -23.39 1.33
C VAL A 224 -14.08 -24.53 2.35
N GLU A 225 -14.89 -24.58 3.40
CA GLU A 225 -14.95 -25.70 4.34
C GLU A 225 -15.53 -26.95 3.68
N GLU A 226 -16.61 -26.86 2.91
CA GLU A 226 -17.13 -27.98 2.11
C GLU A 226 -16.06 -28.57 1.17
N HIS A 227 -15.24 -27.72 0.55
CA HIS A 227 -14.13 -28.17 -0.31
C HIS A 227 -12.90 -28.66 0.46
N LYS A 228 -12.72 -28.30 1.73
CA LYS A 228 -11.64 -28.83 2.59
C LYS A 228 -11.92 -30.27 3.05
N TRP A 229 -13.18 -30.65 3.19
CA TRP A 229 -13.58 -32.02 3.58
C TRP A 229 -13.77 -32.97 2.40
N GLN A 230 -13.88 -32.43 1.17
CA GLN A 230 -13.76 -33.23 -0.04
C GLN A 230 -12.28 -33.57 -0.30
N LYS A 231 -11.86 -34.77 0.15
CA LYS A 231 -10.57 -35.35 -0.25
C LYS A 231 -10.42 -35.21 -1.77
N PRO A 232 -9.25 -34.78 -2.30
CA PRO A 232 -9.07 -34.59 -3.74
C PRO A 232 -9.33 -35.94 -4.42
N LYS A 233 -10.44 -36.04 -5.17
CA LYS A 233 -10.61 -37.11 -6.14
C LYS A 233 -9.44 -36.99 -7.09
N THR A 234 -8.51 -37.92 -7.00
CA THR A 234 -7.51 -38.17 -8.03
C THR A 234 -8.27 -38.39 -9.33
N VAL A 235 -8.31 -37.36 -10.18
CA VAL A 235 -8.86 -37.46 -11.53
C VAL A 235 -7.85 -38.27 -12.35
N GLY A 236 -7.90 -39.58 -12.15
CA GLY A 236 -7.39 -40.55 -13.10
C GLY A 236 -8.37 -40.61 -14.26
N SER A 237 -7.97 -40.06 -15.40
CA SER A 237 -8.41 -40.46 -16.74
C SER A 237 -9.91 -40.76 -16.95
N GLU A 238 -10.82 -39.94 -16.43
CA GLU A 238 -12.19 -39.93 -16.92
C GLU A 238 -12.31 -38.92 -18.06
N VAL A 239 -12.82 -39.42 -19.19
CA VAL A 239 -13.02 -38.69 -20.43
C VAL A 239 -13.79 -37.40 -20.15
N VAL A 240 -13.13 -36.26 -20.39
CA VAL A 240 -13.69 -34.92 -20.20
C VAL A 240 -14.76 -34.68 -21.27
N ILE A 241 -16.01 -34.99 -20.93
CA ILE A 241 -17.19 -34.59 -21.70
C ILE A 241 -17.57 -33.19 -21.23
N GLY A 242 -16.92 -32.17 -21.82
CA GLY A 242 -17.15 -30.76 -21.54
C GLY A 242 -16.91 -29.90 -22.78
N GLY A 243 -17.46 -28.68 -22.75
CA GLY A 243 -17.38 -27.72 -23.85
C GLY A 243 -15.95 -27.24 -24.13
N PRO A 244 -15.72 -26.43 -25.18
CA PRO A 244 -14.38 -26.00 -25.57
C PRO A 244 -13.64 -25.24 -24.45
N LEU A 245 -14.36 -24.43 -23.65
CA LEU A 245 -13.78 -23.74 -22.48
C LEU A 245 -13.32 -24.71 -21.38
N ASP A 246 -14.07 -25.79 -21.15
CA ASP A 246 -13.73 -26.77 -20.10
C ASP A 246 -12.49 -27.57 -20.47
N ARG A 247 -12.27 -27.80 -21.78
CA ARG A 247 -11.07 -28.45 -22.31
C ARG A 247 -9.84 -27.56 -22.17
N GLU A 248 -9.96 -26.27 -22.43
CA GLU A 248 -8.87 -25.31 -22.23
C GLU A 248 -8.54 -25.11 -20.75
N ALA A 249 -9.56 -25.07 -19.88
CA ALA A 249 -9.38 -25.04 -18.44
C ALA A 249 -8.63 -26.28 -17.96
N ALA A 250 -9.06 -27.48 -18.37
CA ALA A 250 -8.37 -28.73 -18.05
C ALA A 250 -6.92 -28.74 -18.54
N ALA A 251 -6.66 -28.27 -19.77
CA ALA A 251 -5.32 -28.17 -20.32
C ALA A 251 -4.42 -27.20 -19.53
N SER A 252 -4.96 -26.05 -19.10
CA SER A 252 -4.21 -25.07 -18.30
C SER A 252 -3.86 -25.60 -16.91
N VAL A 253 -4.76 -26.34 -16.28
CA VAL A 253 -4.54 -26.96 -14.96
C VAL A 253 -3.46 -28.04 -15.05
N LEU A 254 -3.49 -28.88 -16.09
CA LEU A 254 -2.45 -29.89 -16.33
C LEU A 254 -1.08 -29.24 -16.58
N ALA A 255 -1.02 -28.17 -17.38
CA ALA A 255 0.22 -27.44 -17.65
C ALA A 255 0.84 -26.82 -16.38
N VAL A 256 0.01 -26.29 -15.47
CA VAL A 256 0.47 -25.78 -14.17
C VAL A 256 0.99 -26.91 -13.27
N GLN A 257 0.34 -28.07 -13.31
CA GLN A 257 0.77 -29.23 -12.52
C GLN A 257 2.09 -29.82 -13.02
N GLU A 258 2.36 -29.84 -14.33
CA GLU A 258 3.66 -30.26 -14.86
C GLU A 258 4.78 -29.28 -14.52
N LYS A 259 4.51 -27.97 -14.61
CA LYS A 259 5.49 -26.93 -14.28
C LYS A 259 5.87 -26.93 -12.80
N SER A 260 4.91 -27.17 -11.90
CA SER A 260 5.17 -27.29 -10.46
C SER A 260 5.98 -28.54 -10.11
N LYS A 261 5.70 -29.68 -10.76
CA LYS A 261 6.50 -30.90 -10.63
C LYS A 261 7.93 -30.73 -11.15
N SER A 262 8.13 -29.97 -12.23
CA SER A 262 9.47 -29.70 -12.79
C SER A 262 10.36 -28.92 -11.81
N TRP A 263 9.81 -27.91 -11.14
CA TRP A 263 10.58 -27.05 -10.25
C TRP A 263 10.91 -27.73 -8.90
N THR A 264 9.99 -28.56 -8.39
CA THR A 264 10.24 -29.36 -7.17
C THR A 264 11.24 -30.48 -7.40
N ASN A 265 11.28 -31.08 -8.59
CA ASN A 265 12.24 -32.13 -8.93
C ASN A 265 13.68 -31.59 -9.05
N TRP A 266 13.85 -30.34 -9.47
CA TRP A 266 15.17 -29.68 -9.41
C TRP A 266 15.66 -29.46 -7.97
N LEU A 267 14.74 -29.17 -7.04
CA LEU A 267 15.07 -28.95 -5.63
C LEU A 267 15.45 -30.24 -4.90
N LEU A 268 14.80 -31.36 -5.21
CA LEU A 268 15.09 -32.67 -4.63
C LEU A 268 16.33 -33.36 -5.22
N ARG A 269 16.78 -32.99 -6.43
CA ARG A 269 17.96 -33.61 -7.06
C ARG A 269 19.31 -33.13 -6.48
N ARG A 270 19.29 -32.19 -5.51
CA ARG A 270 20.50 -31.57 -4.95
C ARG A 270 20.82 -31.94 -3.49
N SER A 271 20.11 -32.93 -2.94
CA SER A 271 20.42 -33.56 -1.64
C SER A 271 21.07 -34.92 -1.82
#